data_AF-A0A7W1PN75-F1
#
_entry.id   AF-A0A7W1PN75-F1
#
_cell.length_a   1.000
_cell.length_b   1.000
_cell.length_c   1.000
_cell.angle_alpha   90.00
_cell.angle_beta   90.00
_cell.angle_gamma   90.00
#
_symmetry.space_group_name_H-M   'P 1'
#
loop_
_entity.id
_entity.type
_entity.pdbx_description
1 polymer ?
#
loop_
_entity_poly.entity_id
_entity_poly.type
_entity_poly.pdbx_seq_one_letter_code
_entity_poly.pdbx_strand_id
1 'polypeptide(L)'
;MGIDLAERSTYGHLSPSSVRRLADRWLRPEERAWCAAQPSFREAVVIVLSCKEAVYKAWGRSGGVPELSLAMEGHGAGGWAVGSDPAPIQVMACWQVGEASILALAVAAPAGAARDLLERLRQSGPFARPIRLFLTRTRDTSPGHSCGSQPRRGAPTCGTNIR
;
A
#
# COMPACT_ATOMS: atom_id res chain seq x y z
N MET A 1 2.06 1.91 -17.36
CA MET A 1 2.80 1.43 -16.18
C MET A 1 2.11 1.97 -14.94
N GLY A 2 2.02 1.16 -13.89
CA GLY A 2 1.41 1.55 -12.61
C GLY A 2 2.29 1.10 -11.45
N ILE A 3 2.31 1.90 -10.39
CA ILE A 3 3.12 1.65 -9.19
C ILE A 3 2.22 1.77 -7.97
N ASP A 4 2.36 0.84 -7.04
CA ASP A 4 1.71 0.92 -5.74
C ASP A 4 2.69 0.58 -4.62
N LEU A 5 2.60 1.34 -3.53
CA LEU A 5 3.43 1.17 -2.34
C LEU A 5 2.52 1.11 -1.12
N ALA A 6 2.60 0.01 -0.39
CA ALA A 6 1.90 -0.19 0.86
C ALA A 6 2.89 -0.26 2.03
N GLU A 7 2.70 0.57 3.05
CA GLU A 7 3.47 0.45 4.28
C GLU A 7 2.83 -0.59 5.21
N ARG A 8 3.67 -1.42 5.85
CA ARG A 8 3.18 -2.41 6.82
C ARG A 8 2.50 -1.75 8.02
N SER A 9 2.96 -0.57 8.42
CA SER A 9 2.36 0.27 9.45
C SER A 9 0.90 0.64 9.15
N THR A 10 0.58 0.92 7.88
CA THR A 10 -0.76 1.31 7.43
C THR A 10 -1.81 0.23 7.73
N TYR A 11 -1.42 -1.05 7.75
CA TYR A 11 -2.35 -2.16 7.98
C TYR A 11 -2.12 -2.88 9.30
N GLY A 12 -1.07 -2.53 10.05
CA GLY A 12 -0.72 -3.16 11.31
C GLY A 12 -1.81 -3.05 12.38
N HIS A 13 -2.60 -1.98 12.33
CA HIS A 13 -3.71 -1.73 13.27
C HIS A 13 -4.98 -2.55 12.95
N LEU A 14 -5.07 -3.20 11.79
CA LEU A 14 -6.26 -3.96 11.40
C LEU A 14 -6.35 -5.28 12.17
N SER A 15 -7.47 -5.52 12.83
CA SER A 15 -7.74 -6.81 13.48
C SER A 15 -7.81 -7.95 12.44
N PRO A 16 -7.54 -9.21 12.84
CA PRO A 16 -7.65 -10.35 11.93
C PRO A 16 -9.03 -10.46 11.24
N SER A 17 -10.11 -10.13 11.94
CA SER A 17 -11.46 -10.15 11.36
C SER A 17 -11.68 -9.04 10.34
N SER A 18 -11.12 -7.85 10.54
CA SER A 18 -11.13 -6.77 9.55
C SER A 18 -10.37 -7.15 8.29
N VAL A 19 -9.22 -7.82 8.42
CA VAL A 19 -8.44 -8.31 7.28
C VAL A 19 -9.23 -9.35 6.48
N ARG A 20 -9.91 -10.30 7.15
CA ARG A 20 -10.79 -11.27 6.45
C ARG A 20 -11.93 -10.58 5.71
N ARG A 21 -12.61 -9.62 6.34
CA ARG A 21 -13.68 -8.85 5.67
C ARG A 21 -13.18 -8.08 4.44
N LEU A 22 -11.97 -7.52 4.50
CA LEU A 22 -11.35 -6.89 3.33
C LEU A 22 -11.08 -7.91 2.22
N ALA A 23 -10.54 -9.08 2.57
CA ALA A 23 -10.31 -10.15 1.63
C ALA A 23 -11.62 -10.64 0.98
N ASP A 24 -12.67 -10.85 1.76
CA ASP A 24 -13.97 -11.30 1.26
C ASP A 24 -14.62 -10.29 0.31
N ARG A 25 -14.40 -8.99 0.56
CA ARG A 25 -14.95 -7.90 -0.25
C ARG A 25 -14.22 -7.69 -1.57
N TRP A 26 -12.89 -7.83 -1.59
CA TRP A 26 -12.06 -7.36 -2.71
C TRP A 26 -11.31 -8.46 -3.47
N LEU A 27 -11.17 -9.65 -2.87
CA LEU A 27 -10.42 -10.75 -3.45
C LEU A 27 -11.36 -11.84 -3.96
N ARG A 28 -11.00 -12.43 -5.10
CA ARG A 28 -11.65 -13.61 -5.66
C ARG A 28 -11.34 -14.87 -4.83
N PRO A 29 -12.13 -15.94 -4.94
CA PRO A 29 -11.89 -17.19 -4.23
C PRO A 29 -10.46 -17.73 -4.38
N GLU A 30 -9.91 -17.71 -5.60
CA GLU A 30 -8.55 -18.18 -5.92
C GLU A 30 -7.47 -17.32 -5.27
N GLU A 31 -7.65 -15.99 -5.25
CA GLU A 31 -6.73 -15.05 -4.59
C GLU A 31 -6.76 -15.22 -3.06
N ARG A 32 -7.95 -15.47 -2.48
CA ARG A 32 -8.10 -15.78 -1.06
C ARG A 32 -7.46 -17.11 -0.70
N ALA A 33 -7.62 -18.13 -1.55
CA ALA A 33 -6.96 -19.42 -1.37
C ALA A 33 -5.44 -19.26 -1.40
N TRP A 34 -4.91 -18.46 -2.33
CA TRP A 34 -3.50 -18.12 -2.36
C TRP A 34 -3.05 -17.40 -1.09
N CYS A 35 -3.82 -16.41 -0.62
CA CYS A 35 -3.51 -15.67 0.61
C CYS A 35 -3.48 -16.58 1.84
N ALA A 36 -4.39 -17.55 1.93
CA ALA A 36 -4.47 -18.51 3.02
C ALA A 36 -3.28 -19.47 3.06
N ALA A 37 -2.64 -19.71 1.92
CA ALA A 37 -1.44 -20.53 1.80
C ALA A 37 -0.14 -19.78 2.18
N GLN A 38 -0.19 -18.46 2.38
CA GLN A 38 0.99 -17.67 2.71
C GLN A 38 1.31 -17.69 4.21
N PRO A 39 2.60 -17.51 4.60
CA PRO A 39 3.01 -17.44 6.01
C PRO A 39 2.29 -16.35 6.82
N SER A 40 1.92 -15.24 6.17
CA SER A 40 1.16 -14.15 6.78
C SER A 40 -0.04 -13.80 5.89
N PHE A 41 -1.23 -14.22 6.30
CA PHE A 41 -2.48 -13.91 5.60
C PHE A 41 -2.69 -12.40 5.41
N ARG A 42 -2.37 -11.59 6.44
CA ARG A 42 -2.50 -10.13 6.37
C ARG A 42 -1.59 -9.54 5.30
N GLU A 43 -0.32 -9.93 5.30
CA GLU A 43 0.62 -9.41 4.29
C GLU A 43 0.24 -9.87 2.90
N ALA A 44 -0.21 -11.12 2.75
CA ALA A 44 -0.68 -11.65 1.47
C ALA A 44 -1.87 -10.86 0.92
N VAL A 45 -2.86 -10.53 1.75
CA VAL A 45 -4.00 -9.69 1.34
C VAL A 45 -3.51 -8.31 0.86
N VAL A 46 -2.58 -7.69 1.58
CA VAL A 46 -2.01 -6.39 1.19
C VAL A 46 -1.23 -6.50 -0.12
N ILE A 47 -0.43 -7.55 -0.31
CA ILE A 47 0.27 -7.83 -1.58
C ILE A 47 -0.71 -7.90 -2.74
N VAL A 48 -1.79 -8.68 -2.62
CA VAL A 48 -2.78 -8.81 -3.70
C VAL A 48 -3.44 -7.47 -3.98
N LEU A 49 -3.86 -6.72 -2.96
CA LEU A 49 -4.47 -5.40 -3.13
C LEU A 49 -3.51 -4.40 -3.80
N SER A 50 -2.24 -4.37 -3.40
CA SER A 50 -1.23 -3.52 -4.04
C SER A 50 -0.96 -3.91 -5.49
N CYS A 51 -0.92 -5.20 -5.80
CA CYS A 51 -0.84 -5.67 -7.19
C CYS A 51 -2.07 -5.24 -8.00
N LYS A 52 -3.28 -5.35 -7.46
CA LYS A 52 -4.51 -4.89 -8.14
C LYS A 52 -4.48 -3.38 -8.41
N GLU A 53 -4.04 -2.59 -7.43
CA GLU A 53 -3.92 -1.14 -7.58
C GLU A 53 -2.86 -0.75 -8.60
N ALA A 54 -1.70 -1.41 -8.60
CA ALA A 54 -0.66 -1.20 -9.60
C ALA A 54 -1.17 -1.57 -11.01
N VAL A 55 -1.87 -2.71 -11.16
CA VAL A 55 -2.48 -3.13 -12.42
C VAL A 55 -3.54 -2.12 -12.88
N TYR A 56 -4.40 -1.67 -11.99
CA TYR A 56 -5.41 -0.64 -12.28
C TYR A 56 -4.77 0.65 -12.81
N LYS A 57 -3.73 1.15 -12.12
CA LYS A 57 -2.94 2.31 -12.56
C LYS A 57 -2.25 2.07 -13.91
N ALA A 58 -1.79 0.85 -14.17
CA ALA A 58 -1.13 0.48 -15.43
C ALA A 58 -2.10 0.42 -16.62
N TRP A 59 -3.35 0.01 -16.37
CA TRP A 59 -4.40 -0.09 -17.39
C TRP A 59 -5.04 1.25 -17.75
N GLY A 60 -5.02 2.22 -16.85
CA GLY A 60 -5.31 3.62 -17.16
C GLY A 60 -6.80 3.92 -17.41
N ARG A 61 -7.51 4.34 -16.36
CA ARG A 61 -8.72 5.20 -16.39
C ARG A 61 -9.80 4.92 -17.45
N SER A 62 -9.95 3.68 -17.91
CA SER A 62 -10.92 3.28 -18.94
C SER A 62 -12.31 3.01 -18.35
N GLY A 63 -12.97 4.05 -17.81
CA GLY A 63 -14.44 4.15 -17.72
C GLY A 63 -15.26 3.05 -17.00
N GLY A 64 -14.62 2.07 -16.39
CA GLY A 64 -15.23 0.95 -15.68
C GLY A 64 -14.17 -0.13 -15.51
N VAL A 65 -13.82 -0.44 -14.26
CA VAL A 65 -12.84 -1.50 -13.98
C VAL A 65 -13.62 -2.80 -14.04
N PRO A 66 -13.35 -3.69 -15.02
CA PRO A 66 -13.81 -5.07 -14.90
C PRO A 66 -13.33 -5.58 -13.55
N GLU A 67 -14.12 -6.42 -12.90
CA GLU A 67 -13.72 -6.99 -11.61
C GLU A 67 -12.45 -7.84 -11.79
N LEU A 68 -11.30 -7.20 -11.54
CA LEU A 68 -9.97 -7.69 -11.89
C LEU A 68 -9.61 -8.91 -11.05
N SER A 69 -9.26 -10.01 -11.71
CA SER A 69 -8.65 -11.18 -11.07
C SER A 69 -7.16 -11.26 -11.43
N LEU A 70 -6.37 -11.70 -10.46
CA LEU A 70 -4.94 -11.90 -10.57
C LEU A 70 -4.60 -13.37 -10.38
N ALA A 71 -3.87 -13.94 -11.33
CA ALA A 71 -3.12 -15.16 -11.11
C ALA A 71 -1.81 -14.83 -10.41
N MET A 72 -1.61 -15.35 -9.20
CA MET A 72 -0.43 -15.07 -8.37
C MET A 72 0.59 -16.21 -8.47
N GLU A 73 1.84 -15.87 -8.77
CA GLU A 73 2.99 -16.78 -8.80
C GLU A 73 4.08 -16.31 -7.83
N GLY A 74 4.49 -17.16 -6.89
CA GLY A 74 5.52 -16.84 -5.90
C GLY A 74 5.02 -16.99 -4.47
N HIS A 75 5.93 -16.74 -3.52
CA HIS A 75 5.68 -16.91 -2.09
C HIS A 75 6.50 -15.91 -1.27
N GLY A 76 5.95 -15.47 -0.15
CA GLY A 76 6.67 -14.62 0.81
C GLY A 76 7.17 -13.30 0.20
N ALA A 77 8.49 -13.11 0.16
CA ALA A 77 9.13 -11.81 -0.05
C ALA A 77 9.10 -11.28 -1.49
N GLY A 78 8.63 -12.06 -2.47
CA GLY A 78 8.50 -11.59 -3.85
C GLY A 78 7.85 -12.58 -4.79
N GLY A 79 7.41 -12.08 -5.94
CA GLY A 79 6.76 -12.87 -6.98
C GLY A 79 6.13 -12.03 -8.07
N TRP A 80 5.22 -12.65 -8.81
CA TRP A 80 4.58 -12.15 -10.02
C TRP A 80 3.06 -12.29 -9.95
N ALA A 81 2.35 -11.31 -10.49
CA ALA A 81 0.92 -11.39 -10.69
C ALA A 81 0.61 -11.12 -12.16
N VAL A 82 -0.37 -11.82 -12.72
CA VAL A 82 -0.82 -11.60 -14.10
C VAL A 82 -2.33 -11.32 -14.07
N GLY A 83 -2.75 -10.24 -14.72
CA GLY A 83 -4.16 -9.95 -14.93
C GLY A 83 -4.82 -11.03 -15.80
N SER A 84 -5.95 -11.55 -15.36
CA SER A 84 -6.60 -12.72 -15.96
C SER A 84 -7.40 -12.47 -17.24
N ASP A 85 -7.53 -11.21 -17.70
CA ASP A 85 -8.37 -10.91 -18.86
C ASP A 85 -7.66 -11.19 -20.19
N PRO A 86 -8.30 -11.93 -21.12
CA PRO A 86 -7.77 -12.18 -22.46
C PRO A 86 -7.81 -10.89 -23.29
N ALA A 87 -6.75 -10.10 -23.18
CA ALA A 87 -6.53 -8.92 -24.00
C ALA A 87 -5.22 -9.06 -24.81
N PRO A 88 -5.11 -8.41 -25.98
CA PRO A 88 -3.85 -8.34 -26.72
C PRO A 88 -2.72 -7.65 -25.94
N ILE A 89 -3.06 -6.89 -24.89
CA ILE A 89 -2.14 -6.29 -23.93
C ILE A 89 -2.37 -6.98 -22.58
N GLN A 90 -1.37 -7.73 -22.12
CA GLN A 90 -1.38 -8.29 -20.77
C GLN A 90 -0.89 -7.22 -19.77
N VAL A 91 -1.40 -7.29 -18.55
CA VAL A 91 -0.79 -6.55 -17.44
C VAL A 91 -0.14 -7.55 -16.51
N MET A 92 1.16 -7.42 -16.36
CA MET A 92 1.93 -8.18 -15.38
C MET A 92 2.38 -7.23 -14.29
N ALA A 93 2.39 -7.71 -13.06
CA ALA A 93 2.98 -7.03 -11.92
C ALA A 93 4.05 -7.90 -11.26
N CYS A 94 5.08 -7.27 -10.69
CA CYS A 94 5.96 -7.90 -9.72
C CYS A 94 5.75 -7.23 -8.36
N TRP A 95 5.93 -7.99 -7.28
CA TRP A 95 6.02 -7.43 -5.94
C TRP A 95 7.33 -7.79 -5.26
N GLN A 96 7.69 -6.97 -4.29
CA GLN A 96 8.77 -7.23 -3.35
C GLN A 96 8.38 -6.72 -1.96
N VAL A 97 8.69 -7.52 -0.95
CA VAL A 97 8.47 -7.19 0.46
C VAL A 97 9.80 -6.77 1.07
N GLY A 98 9.87 -5.52 1.52
CA GLY A 98 10.96 -4.99 2.32
C GLY A 98 10.67 -5.09 3.82
N GLU A 99 11.55 -4.51 4.63
CA GLU A 99 11.41 -4.53 6.09
C GLU A 99 10.13 -3.82 6.56
N ALA A 100 9.82 -2.66 5.98
CA ALA A 100 8.69 -1.82 6.38
C ALA A 100 7.57 -1.71 5.33
N SER A 101 7.80 -2.17 4.10
CA SER A 101 6.91 -1.88 2.97
C SER A 101 6.78 -3.03 1.98
N ILE A 102 5.69 -2.99 1.22
CA ILE A 102 5.41 -3.84 0.07
C ILE A 102 5.35 -2.92 -1.14
N LEU A 103 6.18 -3.19 -2.14
CA LEU A 103 6.19 -2.45 -3.40
C LEU A 103 5.68 -3.36 -4.51
N ALA A 104 4.66 -2.90 -5.23
CA ALA A 104 4.13 -3.53 -6.43
C ALA A 104 4.35 -2.62 -7.65
N LEU A 105 4.81 -3.21 -8.74
CA LEU A 105 5.06 -2.52 -10.01
C LEU A 105 4.38 -3.31 -11.12
N ALA A 106 3.56 -2.64 -11.93
CA ALA A 106 2.83 -3.25 -13.03
C ALA A 106 3.12 -2.58 -14.37
N VAL A 107 3.25 -3.41 -15.42
CA VAL A 107 3.47 -3.00 -16.81
C VAL A 107 2.38 -3.62 -17.67
N ALA A 108 1.72 -2.77 -18.46
CA ALA A 108 0.80 -3.19 -19.51
C ALA A 108 1.57 -3.27 -20.83
N ALA A 109 1.81 -4.48 -21.34
CA ALA A 109 2.54 -4.76 -22.57
C ALA A 109 2.22 -6.19 -23.05
N PRO A 110 2.63 -6.60 -24.27
CA PRO A 110 2.60 -8.02 -24.63
C PRO A 110 3.33 -8.88 -23.58
N ALA A 111 2.79 -10.05 -23.25
CA ALA A 111 3.19 -10.91 -22.12
C ALA A 111 4.72 -11.01 -21.91
N GLY A 112 5.44 -11.48 -22.94
CA GLY A 112 6.89 -11.66 -22.88
C GLY A 112 7.63 -10.34 -22.63
N ALA A 113 7.21 -9.26 -23.30
CA ALA A 113 7.83 -7.95 -23.13
C ALA A 113 7.56 -7.33 -21.75
N ALA A 114 6.38 -7.57 -21.17
CA ALA A 114 6.04 -7.12 -19.82
C ALA A 114 6.95 -7.79 -18.77
N ARG A 115 7.10 -9.12 -18.86
CA ARG A 115 7.98 -9.88 -17.98
C ARG A 115 9.43 -9.45 -18.10
N ASP A 116 9.96 -9.40 -19.33
CA ASP A 116 11.35 -9.00 -19.58
C ASP A 116 11.67 -7.61 -19.03
N LEU A 117 10.76 -6.65 -19.20
CA LEU A 117 10.95 -5.29 -18.69
C LEU A 117 10.96 -5.27 -17.16
N LEU A 118 10.02 -5.95 -16.51
CA LEU A 118 9.96 -6.04 -15.06
C LEU A 118 11.18 -6.76 -14.48
N GLU A 119 11.66 -7.82 -15.13
CA GLU A 119 12.89 -8.52 -14.73
C GLU A 119 14.11 -7.60 -14.81
N ARG A 120 14.25 -6.82 -15.89
CA ARG A 120 15.31 -5.81 -16.01
C ARG A 120 15.20 -4.75 -14.92
N LEU A 121 14.00 -4.23 -14.65
CA LEU A 121 13.78 -3.23 -13.59
C LEU A 121 14.10 -3.80 -12.21
N ARG A 122 13.80 -5.08 -11.97
CA ARG A 122 14.15 -5.77 -10.73
C ARG A 122 15.66 -5.89 -10.55
N GLN A 123 16.41 -6.12 -11.64
CA GLN A 123 17.87 -6.29 -11.63
C GLN A 123 18.65 -4.97 -11.61
N SER A 124 18.11 -3.91 -12.22
CA SER A 124 18.81 -2.63 -12.45
C SER A 124 18.40 -1.49 -11.52
N GLY A 125 17.32 -1.65 -10.76
CA GLY A 125 16.67 -0.55 -10.02
C GLY A 125 16.69 -0.66 -8.49
N PRO A 126 15.89 0.17 -7.79
CA PRO A 126 15.73 0.14 -6.33
C PRO A 126 15.16 -1.18 -5.78
N PHE A 127 14.76 -2.11 -6.66
CA PHE A 127 14.35 -3.47 -6.34
C PHE A 127 15.55 -4.43 -6.14
N ALA A 128 16.72 -4.11 -6.70
CA ALA A 128 17.95 -4.90 -6.50
C ALA A 128 18.56 -4.72 -5.10
N ARG A 129 18.07 -3.73 -4.34
CA ARG A 129 18.48 -3.43 -2.96
C ARG A 129 17.24 -3.40 -2.06
N PRO A 130 17.36 -3.68 -0.75
CA PRO A 130 16.25 -3.48 0.16
C PRO A 130 15.75 -2.03 0.07
N ILE A 131 14.46 -1.85 -0.19
CA ILE A 131 13.83 -0.53 -0.31
C ILE A 131 13.95 0.18 1.04
N ARG A 132 14.96 1.04 1.20
CA ARG A 132 15.04 2.02 2.29
C ARG A 132 14.41 3.32 1.81
N LEU A 133 13.10 3.40 1.90
CA LEU A 133 12.41 4.66 1.70
C LEU A 133 12.63 5.51 2.95
N PHE A 134 13.54 6.48 2.85
CA PHE A 134 13.58 7.58 3.80
C PHE A 134 12.37 8.46 3.50
N LEU A 135 11.27 8.25 4.22
CA LEU A 135 10.24 9.27 4.33
C LEU A 135 10.87 10.48 5.03
N THR A 136 11.34 11.45 4.24
CA THR A 136 11.61 12.79 4.76
C THR A 136 10.29 13.35 5.26
N ARG A 137 10.08 13.23 6.57
CA ARG A 137 9.01 13.87 7.32
C ARG A 137 9.11 15.36 7.02
N THR A 138 8.30 15.87 6.09
CA THR A 138 8.11 17.30 5.92
C THR A 138 7.59 17.82 7.25
N ARG A 139 8.47 18.50 7.99
CA ARG A 139 8.06 19.23 9.20
C ARG A 139 6.99 20.22 8.76
N ASP A 140 5.82 20.14 9.39
CA ASP A 140 4.83 21.20 9.38
C ASP A 140 5.53 22.51 9.74
N THR A 141 5.73 23.37 8.75
CA THR A 141 5.96 24.79 8.98
C THR A 141 4.59 25.42 9.20
N SER A 142 3.99 25.19 10.36
CA SER A 142 2.92 26.05 10.85
C SER A 142 3.54 27.41 11.19
N PRO A 143 3.14 28.52 10.54
CA PRO A 143 3.60 29.83 10.95
C PRO A 143 2.98 30.16 12.31
N GLY A 144 3.84 30.44 13.28
CA GLY A 144 3.43 30.89 14.61
C GLY A 144 2.56 32.14 14.50
N HIS A 145 1.34 32.06 15.02
CA HIS A 145 0.61 33.24 15.47
C HIS A 145 0.99 33.52 16.91
N SER A 146 2.07 34.29 17.07
CA SER A 146 2.34 35.05 18.27
C SER A 146 1.43 36.28 18.28
N CYS A 147 0.41 36.28 19.15
CA CYS A 147 -0.22 37.52 19.60
C CYS A 147 -0.05 37.58 21.12
N GLY A 148 0.92 38.38 21.55
CA GLY A 148 1.15 38.71 22.95
C GLY A 148 0.52 40.05 23.30
N SER A 149 -0.10 40.10 24.48
CA SER A 149 -0.31 41.31 25.30
C SER A 149 -0.93 40.86 26.63
N GLN A 150 -0.11 40.52 27.64
CA GLN A 150 0.34 41.36 28.77
C GLN A 150 -0.61 41.36 30.00
N PRO A 151 -0.06 41.58 31.22
CA PRO A 151 -0.62 41.11 32.49
C PRO A 151 -1.40 42.20 33.25
N ARG A 152 -2.31 41.81 34.14
CA ARG A 152 -2.71 42.64 35.28
C ARG A 152 -2.73 41.83 36.58
N ARG A 153 -1.86 42.29 37.49
CA ARG A 153 -1.82 41.95 38.91
C ARG A 153 -3.02 42.57 39.63
N GLY A 154 -3.48 41.92 40.70
CA GLY A 154 -4.28 42.56 41.74
C GLY A 154 -5.18 41.60 42.51
N ALA A 155 -4.63 40.92 43.53
CA ALA A 155 -5.41 40.45 44.69
C ALA A 155 -5.73 41.67 45.58
N PRO A 156 -6.76 41.64 46.47
CA PRO A 156 -6.63 40.87 47.71
C PRO A 156 -7.92 40.16 48.21
N THR A 157 -7.65 39.29 49.19
CA THR A 157 -8.49 38.49 50.10
C THR A 157 -9.69 39.20 50.76
N CYS A 158 -10.76 38.47 51.12
CA CYS A 158 -11.19 38.23 52.53
C CYS A 158 -12.61 37.60 52.63
N GLY A 159 -12.76 36.59 53.50
CA GLY A 159 -13.99 36.22 54.22
C GLY A 159 -15.03 35.38 53.46
N THR A 160 -15.83 34.50 54.04
CA THR A 160 -16.04 34.03 55.42
C THR A 160 -16.92 32.78 55.31
N ASN A 161 -16.62 31.74 56.09
CA ASN A 161 -17.50 30.58 56.32
C ASN A 161 -18.87 31.00 56.86
N ILE A 162 -19.98 30.57 56.26
CA ILE A 162 -21.23 30.28 56.98
C ILE A 162 -21.94 29.08 56.33
N ARG A 163 -21.94 27.97 57.08
CA ARG A 163 -22.84 26.79 57.13
C ARG A 163 -23.28 26.09 55.85
#